data_AF-A0A9W6TJK9-F1
#
_entry.id   AF-A0A9W6TJK9-F1
#
_cell.length_a   1.000
_cell.length_b   1.000
_cell.length_c   1.000
_cell.angle_alpha   90.00
_cell.angle_beta   90.00
_cell.angle_gamma   90.00
#
_symmetry.space_group_name_H-M   'P 1'
#
loop_
_entity.id
_entity.type
_entity.pdbx_description
1 polymer ?
#
loop_
_entity_poly.entity_id
_entity_poly.type
_entity_poly.pdbx_seq_one_letter_code
_entity_poly.pdbx_strand_id
1 'polypeptide(L)'
;MIRLNAEYAAILKANSKRDLTMVVKAFNIRGLDERSIVIQTALVNAGAYLIDPSGNNVFYIQLSENSVYYAAQFDFSVTPTTLPTTGGTWTRPATGLYSSGGTGLPTTTRVPRIIIDNAAFGKVVGLTAGTYPSAPATVASAQLSNTIPQIQPSSSYVVRCDLIKNEYVTSGDILSAFDRGDASVGQSISYKPSQYAWMNCHNGSRSSITISIYNQNDQKVKFRDISVSIMLLLRPKK
;
A
#
# COMPACT_ATOMS: atom_id res chain seq x y z
N MET A 1 8.83 -9.96 -26.30
CA MET A 1 9.74 -10.29 -25.18
C MET A 1 9.72 -9.11 -24.21
N ILE A 2 8.83 -9.16 -23.22
CA ILE A 2 8.56 -8.04 -22.31
C ILE A 2 9.02 -8.51 -20.93
N ARG A 3 10.10 -7.90 -20.44
CA ARG A 3 10.55 -8.09 -19.05
C ARG A 3 9.66 -7.20 -18.17
N LEU A 4 8.80 -7.81 -17.36
CA LEU A 4 8.11 -7.13 -16.27
C LEU A 4 8.99 -7.27 -15.03
N ASN A 5 9.48 -6.13 -14.55
CA ASN A 5 10.52 -6.00 -13.53
C ASN A 5 10.04 -6.46 -12.14
N ALA A 6 10.93 -7.15 -11.43
CA ALA A 6 10.79 -7.72 -10.09
C ALA A 6 10.76 -6.68 -8.93
N GLU A 7 10.15 -5.51 -9.11
CA GLU A 7 10.26 -4.38 -8.16
C GLU A 7 9.13 -4.26 -7.12
N TYR A 8 8.13 -5.14 -7.16
CA TYR A 8 6.85 -4.84 -6.49
C TYR A 8 6.51 -5.74 -5.29
N ALA A 9 7.15 -6.88 -5.12
CA ALA A 9 7.19 -7.57 -3.83
C ALA A 9 8.37 -8.52 -3.88
N ALA A 10 9.31 -8.36 -2.98
CA ALA A 10 10.42 -9.29 -2.85
C ALA A 10 10.40 -9.87 -1.44
N ILE A 11 10.31 -11.18 -1.35
CA ILE A 11 10.79 -11.88 -0.16
C ILE A 11 12.31 -11.77 -0.21
N LEU A 12 12.86 -10.88 0.61
CA LEU A 12 14.29 -10.56 0.58
C LEU A 12 15.17 -11.74 1.02
N LYS A 13 14.58 -12.73 1.72
CA LYS A 13 15.17 -14.03 2.04
C LYS A 13 14.11 -14.94 2.69
N ALA A 14 14.00 -16.18 2.22
CA ALA A 14 13.43 -17.28 3.00
C ALA A 14 14.59 -17.95 3.75
N ASN A 15 15.04 -17.36 4.87
CA ASN A 15 16.26 -17.82 5.54
C ASN A 15 16.10 -19.18 6.25
N SER A 16 14.87 -19.65 6.48
CA SER A 16 14.59 -21.05 6.84
C SER A 16 13.09 -21.32 6.71
N LYS A 17 12.69 -22.59 6.86
CA LYS A 17 11.31 -23.14 6.90
C LYS A 17 10.29 -22.47 7.85
N ARG A 18 10.57 -21.26 8.36
CA ARG A 18 9.89 -20.64 9.51
C ARG A 18 9.51 -19.17 9.33
N ASP A 19 10.05 -18.48 8.33
CA ASP A 19 9.91 -17.02 8.22
C ASP A 19 9.77 -16.57 6.76
N LEU A 20 8.62 -15.99 6.44
CA LEU A 20 8.38 -15.22 5.23
C LEU A 20 8.63 -13.75 5.55
N THR A 21 9.83 -13.26 5.23
CA THR A 21 10.12 -11.81 5.30
C THR A 21 9.58 -11.13 4.05
N MET A 22 8.44 -10.47 4.14
CA MET A 22 7.84 -9.73 3.04
C MET A 22 8.27 -8.27 3.10
N VAL A 23 9.09 -7.83 2.16
CA VAL A 23 9.42 -6.41 2.04
C VAL A 23 8.65 -5.83 0.88
N VAL A 24 7.65 -5.05 1.26
CA VAL A 24 6.80 -4.33 0.32
C VAL A 24 7.35 -2.90 0.25
N LYS A 25 8.07 -2.58 -0.83
CA LYS A 25 8.53 -1.20 -1.08
C LYS A 25 7.32 -0.37 -1.51
N ALA A 26 6.92 0.55 -0.62
CA ALA A 26 5.99 1.66 -0.80
C ALA A 26 4.83 1.38 -1.78
N PHE A 27 3.75 0.81 -1.26
CA PHE A 27 2.48 0.77 -1.99
C PHE A 27 1.53 1.85 -1.53
N ASN A 28 0.83 2.42 -2.50
CA ASN A 28 -0.42 3.14 -2.32
C ASN A 28 -1.55 2.17 -2.73
N ILE A 29 -1.95 1.27 -1.82
CA ILE A 29 -2.94 0.22 -2.10
C ILE A 29 -4.36 0.71 -1.79
N ARG A 30 -5.28 0.63 -2.75
CA ARG A 30 -6.71 0.96 -2.60
C ARG A 30 -7.48 -0.22 -2.01
N GLY A 31 -8.50 0.05 -1.19
CA GLY A 31 -9.47 -0.98 -0.74
C GLY A 31 -8.84 -2.13 0.06
N LEU A 32 -9.66 -3.02 0.64
CA LEU A 32 -9.14 -4.25 1.25
C LEU A 32 -9.14 -5.45 0.29
N ASP A 33 -9.94 -5.38 -0.77
CA ASP A 33 -9.90 -6.29 -1.90
C ASP A 33 -8.57 -6.22 -2.66
N GLU A 34 -8.08 -5.03 -3.02
CA GLU A 34 -6.80 -4.93 -3.74
C GLU A 34 -5.60 -5.19 -2.81
N ARG A 35 -5.70 -4.91 -1.51
CA ARG A 35 -4.69 -5.34 -0.52
C ARG A 35 -4.58 -6.86 -0.44
N SER A 36 -5.72 -7.55 -0.48
CA SER A 36 -5.74 -9.01 -0.57
C SER A 36 -5.08 -9.49 -1.86
N ILE A 37 -5.37 -8.86 -3.01
CA ILE A 37 -4.74 -9.19 -4.31
C ILE A 37 -3.21 -8.98 -4.28
N VAL A 38 -2.72 -7.89 -3.68
CA VAL A 38 -1.27 -7.61 -3.58
C VAL A 38 -0.58 -8.65 -2.69
N ILE A 39 -1.18 -9.01 -1.57
CA ILE A 39 -0.65 -10.06 -0.68
C ILE A 39 -0.64 -11.41 -1.41
N GLN A 40 -1.72 -11.77 -2.09
CA GLN A 40 -1.81 -13.00 -2.88
C GLN A 40 -0.76 -13.03 -3.99
N THR A 41 -0.55 -11.92 -4.71
CA THR A 41 0.50 -11.81 -5.74
C THR A 41 1.89 -12.04 -5.15
N ALA A 42 2.17 -11.44 -3.98
CA ALA A 42 3.43 -11.65 -3.28
C ALA A 42 3.60 -13.12 -2.83
N LEU A 43 2.53 -13.77 -2.37
CA LEU A 43 2.54 -15.19 -2.01
C LEU A 43 2.70 -16.12 -3.22
N VAL A 44 2.16 -15.76 -4.39
CA VAL A 44 2.41 -16.49 -5.64
C VAL A 44 3.88 -16.40 -6.03
N ASN A 45 4.46 -15.19 -6.01
CA ASN A 45 5.88 -14.99 -6.30
C ASN A 45 6.79 -15.72 -5.30
N ALA A 46 6.33 -15.88 -4.06
CA ALA A 46 6.99 -16.66 -3.02
C ALA A 46 6.95 -18.18 -3.26
N GLY A 47 5.99 -18.67 -4.03
CA GLY A 47 5.57 -20.07 -4.02
C GLY A 47 5.00 -20.53 -2.67
N ALA A 48 4.34 -19.64 -1.93
CA ALA A 48 3.75 -19.89 -0.61
C ALA A 48 2.23 -20.15 -0.71
N TYR A 49 1.83 -21.02 -1.63
CA TYR A 49 0.44 -21.41 -1.88
C TYR A 49 0.37 -22.89 -2.30
N LEU A 50 -0.82 -23.48 -2.29
CA LEU A 50 -1.10 -24.77 -2.92
C LEU A 50 -2.12 -24.59 -4.04
N ILE A 51 -2.20 -25.57 -4.94
CA ILE A 51 -3.15 -25.57 -6.06
C ILE A 51 -4.19 -26.65 -5.78
N ASP A 52 -5.45 -26.25 -5.71
CA ASP A 52 -6.56 -27.16 -5.51
C ASP A 52 -6.85 -28.00 -6.77
N PRO A 53 -7.70 -29.04 -6.69
CA PRO A 53 -8.04 -29.89 -7.83
C PRO A 53 -8.76 -29.16 -8.98
N SER A 54 -9.31 -27.98 -8.72
CA SER A 54 -9.94 -27.10 -9.71
C SER A 54 -8.94 -26.14 -10.36
N GLY A 55 -7.67 -26.17 -9.96
CA GLY A 55 -6.61 -25.31 -10.48
C GLY A 55 -6.50 -23.95 -9.80
N ASN A 56 -7.21 -23.71 -8.69
CA ASN A 56 -7.16 -22.44 -7.96
C ASN A 56 -6.02 -22.42 -6.95
N ASN A 57 -5.42 -21.24 -6.78
CA ASN A 57 -4.42 -21.02 -5.76
C ASN A 57 -5.07 -20.82 -4.39
N VAL A 58 -4.63 -21.61 -3.41
CA VAL A 58 -5.09 -21.58 -2.03
C VAL A 58 -3.99 -21.03 -1.15
N PHE A 59 -4.34 -19.98 -0.40
CA PHE A 59 -3.43 -19.24 0.47
C PHE A 59 -3.72 -19.51 1.94
N TYR A 60 -2.68 -19.45 2.77
CA TYR A 60 -2.75 -19.69 4.22
C TYR A 60 -2.64 -18.42 5.06
N ILE A 61 -2.60 -17.27 4.39
CA ILE A 61 -2.70 -15.93 4.98
C ILE A 61 -3.73 -15.17 4.16
N GLN A 62 -4.67 -14.52 4.85
CA GLN A 62 -5.65 -13.65 4.23
C GLN A 62 -5.72 -12.33 4.99
N LEU A 63 -5.94 -11.24 4.27
CA LEU A 63 -6.26 -9.94 4.84
C LEU A 63 -7.73 -9.63 4.53
N SER A 64 -8.49 -9.29 5.56
CA SER A 64 -9.92 -9.00 5.49
C SER A 64 -10.29 -7.76 6.31
N GLU A 65 -11.47 -7.19 6.03
CA GLU A 65 -12.08 -6.16 6.87
C GLU A 65 -12.82 -6.81 8.04
N ASN A 66 -12.60 -6.31 9.25
CA ASN A 66 -13.44 -6.63 10.39
C ASN A 66 -14.33 -5.43 10.72
N SER A 67 -15.60 -5.52 10.31
CA SER A 67 -16.60 -4.46 10.49
C SER A 67 -17.03 -4.26 11.95
N VAL A 68 -16.87 -5.27 12.81
CA VAL A 68 -17.20 -5.19 14.24
C VAL A 68 -16.18 -4.32 14.98
N TYR A 69 -14.90 -4.46 14.62
CA TYR A 69 -13.80 -3.74 15.26
C TYR A 69 -13.28 -2.56 14.44
N TYR A 70 -13.91 -2.25 13.30
CA TYR A 70 -13.48 -1.21 12.35
C TYR A 70 -11.97 -1.29 12.03
N ALA A 71 -11.49 -2.52 11.85
CA ALA A 71 -10.07 -2.86 11.80
C ALA A 71 -9.76 -3.76 10.60
N ALA A 72 -8.50 -3.75 10.16
CA ALA A 72 -8.01 -4.77 9.23
C ALA A 72 -7.64 -6.03 10.04
N GLN A 73 -7.97 -7.21 9.50
CA GLN A 73 -7.71 -8.49 10.15
C GLN A 73 -6.86 -9.37 9.24
N PHE A 74 -5.76 -9.88 9.78
CA PHE A 74 -5.02 -10.97 9.17
C PHE A 74 -5.49 -12.30 9.73
N ASP A 75 -5.95 -13.17 8.85
CA ASP A 75 -6.31 -14.54 9.18
C ASP A 75 -5.17 -15.47 8.77
N PHE A 76 -4.66 -16.23 9.73
CA PHE A 76 -3.60 -17.22 9.54
C PHE A 76 -4.20 -18.61 9.64
N SER A 77 -4.15 -19.33 8.52
CA SER A 77 -4.62 -20.71 8.43
C SER A 77 -3.46 -21.68 8.57
N VAL A 78 -3.77 -22.87 9.07
CA VAL A 78 -2.79 -23.93 9.26
C VAL A 78 -2.30 -24.43 7.90
N THR A 79 -0.98 -24.41 7.68
CA THR A 79 -0.38 -25.04 6.51
C THR A 79 -0.29 -26.55 6.74
N PRO A 80 -0.80 -27.38 5.81
CA PRO A 80 -0.84 -28.83 5.98
C PRO A 80 0.56 -29.44 5.85
N THR A 81 0.80 -30.54 6.54
CA THR A 81 2.09 -31.25 6.51
C THR A 81 2.24 -32.16 5.28
N THR A 82 1.12 -32.54 4.68
CA THR A 82 1.03 -33.31 3.44
C THR A 82 0.06 -32.63 2.50
N LEU A 83 0.09 -32.98 1.21
CA LEU A 83 -0.93 -32.48 0.29
C LEU A 83 -2.31 -32.95 0.75
N PRO A 84 -3.31 -32.05 0.84
CA PRO A 84 -4.67 -32.45 1.14
C PRO A 84 -5.18 -33.46 0.11
N THR A 85 -5.94 -34.45 0.56
CA THR A 85 -6.60 -35.45 -0.29
C THR A 85 -8.10 -35.23 -0.40
N THR A 86 -8.66 -34.42 0.50
CA THR A 86 -10.09 -34.07 0.50
C THR A 86 -10.40 -33.22 -0.73
N GLY A 87 -11.38 -33.66 -1.52
CA GLY A 87 -11.85 -32.95 -2.72
C GLY A 87 -11.03 -33.22 -3.99
N GLY A 88 -9.97 -34.04 -3.93
CA GLY A 88 -9.16 -34.44 -5.08
C GLY A 88 -7.66 -34.29 -4.86
N THR A 89 -6.88 -34.41 -5.94
CA THR A 89 -5.41 -34.30 -5.89
C THR A 89 -4.97 -32.85 -5.91
N TRP A 90 -4.51 -32.37 -4.76
CA TRP A 90 -3.85 -31.07 -4.66
C TRP A 90 -2.43 -31.14 -5.19
N THR A 91 -1.93 -30.03 -5.73
CA THR A 91 -0.56 -29.94 -6.24
C THR A 91 0.22 -28.77 -5.63
N ARG A 92 1.55 -28.85 -5.74
CA ARG A 92 2.48 -27.82 -5.26
C ARG A 92 2.82 -26.87 -6.41
N PRO A 93 3.19 -25.61 -6.10
CA PRO A 93 3.75 -24.72 -7.11
C PRO A 93 5.05 -25.30 -7.69
N ALA A 94 5.33 -24.97 -8.95
CA ALA A 94 6.52 -25.46 -9.66
C ALA A 94 7.84 -24.95 -9.03
N THR A 95 7.83 -23.74 -8.45
CA THR A 95 8.98 -23.10 -7.82
C THR A 95 8.57 -22.41 -6.51
N GLY A 96 9.55 -22.00 -5.70
CA GLY A 96 9.31 -21.25 -4.46
C GLY A 96 9.07 -22.13 -3.23
N LEU A 97 8.55 -21.54 -2.15
CA LEU A 97 8.64 -22.07 -0.79
C LEU A 97 8.07 -23.49 -0.64
N TYR A 98 6.84 -23.72 -1.09
CA TYR A 98 6.14 -25.01 -0.96
C TYR A 98 6.38 -25.97 -2.12
N SER A 99 7.17 -25.58 -3.12
CA SER A 99 7.59 -26.47 -4.20
C SER A 99 8.50 -27.60 -3.70
N SER A 100 8.63 -28.67 -4.48
CA SER A 100 9.56 -29.77 -4.19
C SER A 100 11.03 -29.36 -4.24
N GLY A 101 11.39 -28.43 -5.13
CA GLY A 101 12.74 -27.85 -5.22
C GLY A 101 13.03 -26.73 -4.22
N GLY A 102 12.02 -26.30 -3.46
CA GLY A 102 12.14 -25.29 -2.40
C GLY A 102 12.27 -25.92 -1.02
N THR A 103 11.50 -25.40 -0.06
CA THR A 103 11.52 -25.91 1.32
C THR A 103 10.53 -27.05 1.58
N GLY A 104 9.57 -27.24 0.66
CA GLY A 104 8.47 -28.19 0.79
C GLY A 104 7.44 -27.79 1.84
N LEU A 105 6.46 -28.67 2.06
CA LEU A 105 5.48 -28.50 3.14
C LEU A 105 6.14 -28.64 4.53
N PRO A 106 5.57 -28.00 5.57
CA PRO A 106 6.03 -28.18 6.95
C PRO A 106 6.02 -29.64 7.38
N THR A 107 6.98 -30.06 8.20
CA THR A 107 6.98 -31.40 8.81
C THR A 107 6.07 -31.49 10.06
N THR A 108 5.71 -30.33 10.61
CA THR A 108 4.78 -30.19 11.74
C THR A 108 3.76 -29.13 11.39
N THR A 109 2.50 -29.36 11.79
CA THR A 109 1.40 -28.41 11.65
C THR A 109 1.76 -27.04 12.19
N ARG A 110 1.77 -26.01 11.34
CA ARG A 110 2.11 -24.63 11.71
C ARG A 110 1.31 -23.63 10.90
N VAL A 111 1.12 -22.45 11.47
CA VAL A 111 0.64 -21.29 10.72
C VAL A 111 1.82 -20.52 10.13
N PRO A 112 1.67 -19.96 8.93
CA PRO A 112 2.68 -19.07 8.36
C PRO A 112 2.75 -17.77 9.17
N ARG A 113 3.92 -17.14 9.17
CA ARG A 113 4.16 -15.87 9.85
C ARG A 113 4.44 -14.78 8.83
N ILE A 114 3.87 -13.60 9.06
CA ILE A 114 4.18 -12.38 8.32
C ILE A 114 5.17 -11.54 9.13
N ILE A 115 6.19 -11.02 8.47
CA ILE A 115 7.14 -10.08 9.08
C ILE A 115 6.90 -8.72 8.43
N ILE A 116 6.60 -7.74 9.26
CA ILE A 116 6.49 -6.32 8.90
C ILE A 116 7.80 -5.66 9.30
N ASP A 117 8.72 -5.48 8.35
CA ASP A 117 10.01 -4.82 8.57
C ASP A 117 10.06 -3.38 8.03
N ASN A 118 9.02 -2.97 7.29
CA ASN A 118 8.86 -1.65 6.72
C ASN A 118 7.70 -0.91 7.41
N ALA A 119 8.02 0.17 8.14
CA ALA A 119 7.02 0.99 8.84
C ALA A 119 5.98 1.61 7.91
N ALA A 120 6.33 1.93 6.65
CA ALA A 120 5.37 2.45 5.68
C ALA A 120 4.39 1.35 5.23
N PHE A 121 4.84 0.12 5.06
CA PHE A 121 3.95 -1.02 4.80
C PHE A 121 3.06 -1.32 6.00
N GLY A 122 3.64 -1.28 7.21
CA GLY A 122 2.90 -1.43 8.46
C GLY A 122 1.73 -0.46 8.60
N LYS A 123 1.94 0.82 8.23
CA LYS A 123 0.86 1.82 8.18
C LYS A 123 -0.25 1.47 7.19
N VAL A 124 0.07 0.88 6.05
CA VAL A 124 -0.94 0.49 5.05
C VAL A 124 -1.79 -0.67 5.56
N VAL A 125 -1.15 -1.70 6.13
CA VAL A 125 -1.85 -2.90 6.62
C VAL A 125 -2.39 -2.79 8.05
N GLY A 126 -2.08 -1.69 8.75
CA GLY A 126 -2.52 -1.44 10.12
C GLY A 126 -1.72 -2.19 11.20
N LEU A 127 -0.51 -2.65 10.91
CA LEU A 127 0.35 -3.36 11.87
C LEU A 127 1.65 -2.60 12.13
N THR A 128 2.06 -2.49 13.39
CA THR A 128 3.42 -2.03 13.72
C THR A 128 4.47 -3.02 13.23
N ALA A 129 5.70 -2.55 13.04
CA ALA A 129 6.81 -3.42 12.68
C ALA A 129 6.98 -4.56 13.68
N GLY A 130 7.14 -5.78 13.20
CA GLY A 130 7.16 -6.99 14.01
C GLY A 130 6.79 -8.24 13.23
N THR A 131 6.81 -9.39 13.92
CA THR A 131 6.40 -10.68 13.36
C THR A 131 5.03 -11.06 13.92
N TYR A 132 4.13 -11.50 13.04
CA TYR A 132 2.77 -11.91 13.40
C TYR A 132 2.46 -13.29 12.82
N PRO A 133 1.94 -14.23 13.63
CA PRO A 133 1.88 -14.18 15.09
C PRO A 133 3.27 -14.04 15.74
N SER A 134 3.33 -13.39 16.91
CA SER A 134 4.59 -13.05 17.60
C SER A 134 5.39 -14.27 18.07
N ALA A 135 4.70 -15.39 18.32
CA ALA A 135 5.28 -16.70 18.56
C ALA A 135 4.81 -17.70 17.49
N PRO A 136 5.64 -18.72 17.15
CA PRO A 136 5.20 -19.79 16.25
C PRO A 136 3.95 -20.50 16.79
N ALA A 137 2.86 -20.46 16.04
CA ALA A 137 1.62 -21.14 16.39
C ALA A 137 1.38 -22.39 15.52
N THR A 138 0.62 -23.32 16.07
CA THR A 138 0.22 -24.59 15.43
C THR A 138 -1.28 -24.64 15.09
N VAL A 139 -2.03 -23.64 15.53
CA VAL A 139 -3.48 -23.50 15.37
C VAL A 139 -3.76 -22.20 14.63
N ALA A 140 -4.83 -22.19 13.84
CA ALA A 140 -5.29 -21.00 13.13
C ALA A 140 -5.52 -19.84 14.11
N SER A 141 -5.19 -18.63 13.66
CA SER A 141 -5.26 -17.43 14.50
C SER A 141 -5.60 -16.22 13.65
N ALA A 142 -6.19 -15.20 14.27
CA ALA A 142 -6.43 -13.92 13.65
C ALA A 142 -5.64 -12.82 14.37
N GLN A 143 -5.14 -11.83 13.63
CA GLN A 143 -4.48 -10.65 14.15
C GLN A 143 -5.20 -9.39 13.66
N LEU A 144 -5.78 -8.65 14.60
CA LEU A 144 -6.35 -7.33 14.32
C LEU A 144 -5.23 -6.27 14.18
N SER A 145 -5.49 -5.27 13.35
CA SER A 145 -4.64 -4.09 13.21
C SER A 145 -4.46 -3.38 14.56
N ASN A 146 -3.21 -3.12 14.95
CA ASN A 146 -2.87 -2.37 16.17
C ASN A 146 -2.58 -0.88 15.91
N THR A 147 -2.64 -0.47 14.64
CA THR A 147 -2.61 0.92 14.21
C THR A 147 -3.73 1.14 13.21
N ILE A 148 -4.23 2.37 13.14
CA ILE A 148 -5.27 2.73 12.17
C ILE A 148 -4.69 2.52 10.76
N PRO A 149 -5.24 1.62 9.94
CA PRO A 149 -4.74 1.39 8.59
C PRO A 149 -4.87 2.67 7.75
N GLN A 150 -3.77 3.15 7.20
CA GLN A 150 -3.77 4.29 6.29
C GLN A 150 -4.05 3.79 4.86
N ILE A 151 -5.26 4.05 4.37
CA ILE A 151 -5.66 3.74 2.99
C ILE A 151 -4.87 4.58 1.98
N GLN A 152 -4.41 5.76 2.39
CA GLN A 152 -3.58 6.64 1.56
C GLN A 152 -2.65 7.48 2.45
N PRO A 153 -1.36 7.66 2.08
CA PRO A 153 -0.39 8.38 2.91
C PRO A 153 -0.62 9.90 2.93
N SER A 154 -1.46 10.45 2.05
CA SER A 154 -1.76 11.89 1.96
C SER A 154 -3.26 12.16 1.98
N SER A 155 -3.71 12.86 3.01
CA SER A 155 -5.11 13.23 3.23
C SER A 155 -5.43 14.65 2.75
N SER A 156 -4.43 15.53 2.67
CA SER A 156 -4.57 16.91 2.20
C SER A 156 -3.37 17.34 1.36
N TYR A 157 -3.64 18.24 0.43
CA TYR A 157 -2.68 18.81 -0.50
C TYR A 157 -2.61 20.32 -0.31
N VAL A 158 -1.40 20.84 -0.17
CA VAL A 158 -1.12 22.27 -0.08
C VAL A 158 -0.47 22.71 -1.38
N VAL A 159 -1.11 23.64 -2.08
CA VAL A 159 -0.59 24.24 -3.31
C VAL A 159 0.21 25.48 -2.95
N ARG A 160 1.48 25.46 -3.34
CA ARG A 160 2.40 26.60 -3.22
C ARG A 160 2.71 27.18 -4.60
N CYS A 161 2.80 28.49 -4.68
CA CYS A 161 3.10 29.24 -5.88
C CYS A 161 4.09 30.36 -5.56
N ASP A 162 5.20 30.38 -6.27
CA ASP A 162 6.28 31.37 -6.10
C ASP A 162 5.88 32.81 -6.47
N LEU A 163 4.74 32.99 -7.14
CA LEU A 163 4.19 34.29 -7.51
C LEU A 163 3.57 35.02 -6.32
N ILE A 164 3.12 34.29 -5.30
CA ILE A 164 2.35 34.84 -4.19
C ILE A 164 3.25 35.60 -3.25
N LYS A 165 2.79 36.79 -2.89
CA LYS A 165 3.40 37.64 -1.89
C LYS A 165 2.49 37.71 -0.66
N ASN A 166 2.83 36.95 0.38
CA ASN A 166 2.21 37.07 1.70
C ASN A 166 3.28 37.36 2.76
N GLU A 167 3.31 38.58 3.27
CA GLU A 167 4.29 39.05 4.27
C GLU A 167 3.89 38.68 5.71
N TYR A 168 2.68 38.16 5.92
CA TYR A 168 2.14 37.89 7.26
C TYR A 168 2.44 36.47 7.77
N VAL A 169 3.01 35.60 6.93
CA VAL A 169 3.30 34.20 7.28
C VAL A 169 4.67 33.77 6.79
N THR A 170 5.33 32.89 7.53
CA THR A 170 6.67 32.38 7.21
C THR A 170 6.71 31.57 5.90
N SER A 171 5.61 30.89 5.53
CA SER A 171 5.41 30.27 4.21
C SER A 171 4.52 31.16 3.35
N GLY A 172 5.10 32.26 2.86
CA GLY A 172 4.39 33.30 2.11
C GLY A 172 3.86 32.89 0.73
N ASP A 173 4.08 31.64 0.32
CA ASP A 173 3.85 31.10 -1.01
C ASP A 173 2.60 30.21 -1.13
N ILE A 174 1.80 30.08 -0.06
CA ILE A 174 0.60 29.22 -0.07
C ILE A 174 -0.53 29.87 -0.89
N LEU A 175 -1.00 29.16 -1.92
CA LEU A 175 -2.10 29.57 -2.79
C LEU A 175 -3.46 29.03 -2.35
N SER A 176 -3.51 27.75 -2.03
CA SER A 176 -4.73 27.03 -1.66
C SER A 176 -4.36 25.72 -0.98
N ALA A 177 -5.25 25.21 -0.16
CA ALA A 177 -5.23 23.82 0.27
C ALA A 177 -6.50 23.13 -0.23
N PHE A 178 -6.41 21.84 -0.55
CA PHE A 178 -7.55 21.02 -0.89
C PHE A 178 -7.36 19.61 -0.34
N ASP A 179 -8.45 18.95 -0.01
CA ASP A 179 -8.45 17.50 0.19
C ASP A 179 -8.84 16.79 -1.11
N ARG A 180 -8.66 15.48 -1.15
CA ARG A 180 -9.07 14.67 -2.30
C ARG A 180 -10.59 14.55 -2.46
N GLY A 181 -11.39 15.10 -1.53
CA GLY A 181 -12.82 14.84 -1.42
C GLY A 181 -13.13 13.34 -1.45
N ASP A 182 -14.11 12.97 -2.28
CA ASP A 182 -14.52 11.58 -2.52
C ASP A 182 -13.66 10.84 -3.55
N ALA A 183 -12.63 11.49 -4.11
CA ALA A 183 -11.78 10.85 -5.11
C ALA A 183 -11.05 9.66 -4.49
N SER A 184 -11.38 8.47 -5.00
CA SER A 184 -10.71 7.22 -4.67
C SER A 184 -9.34 7.15 -5.32
N VAL A 185 -8.47 6.27 -4.83
CA VAL A 185 -7.17 5.99 -5.48
C VAL A 185 -7.39 5.59 -6.95
N GLY A 186 -6.67 6.23 -7.87
CA GLY A 186 -6.79 6.00 -9.32
C GLY A 186 -7.88 6.82 -10.02
N GLN A 187 -8.68 7.59 -9.28
CA GLN A 187 -9.59 8.58 -9.85
C GLN A 187 -8.88 9.93 -9.98
N SER A 188 -9.32 10.74 -10.94
CA SER A 188 -8.85 12.12 -11.06
C SER A 188 -9.32 12.92 -9.84
N ILE A 189 -8.39 13.62 -9.19
CA ILE A 189 -8.72 14.53 -8.11
C ILE A 189 -9.17 15.84 -8.74
N SER A 190 -10.45 16.16 -8.63
CA SER A 190 -10.99 17.43 -9.09
C SER A 190 -11.18 18.37 -7.91
N TYR A 191 -10.45 19.48 -7.92
CA TYR A 191 -10.65 20.57 -6.97
C TYR A 191 -11.15 21.80 -7.71
N LYS A 192 -12.36 22.25 -7.38
CA LYS A 192 -12.95 23.48 -7.87
C LYS A 192 -13.43 24.31 -6.66
N PRO A 193 -12.73 25.41 -6.32
CA PRO A 193 -13.13 26.24 -5.19
C PRO A 193 -14.52 26.85 -5.46
N SER A 194 -15.39 26.86 -4.44
CA SER A 194 -16.72 27.47 -4.52
C SER A 194 -16.66 29.00 -4.62
N GLN A 195 -15.57 29.59 -4.12
CA GLN A 195 -15.28 31.03 -4.18
C GLN A 195 -13.81 31.24 -4.49
N TYR A 196 -13.50 32.23 -5.32
CA TYR A 196 -12.12 32.57 -5.67
C TYR A 196 -11.50 33.46 -4.58
N ALA A 197 -10.43 32.98 -3.95
CA ALA A 197 -9.56 33.80 -3.13
C ALA A 197 -8.46 34.43 -3.99
N TRP A 198 -8.27 35.75 -3.85
CA TRP A 198 -7.27 36.49 -4.62
C TRP A 198 -6.11 36.88 -3.72
N MET A 199 -4.90 36.46 -4.09
CA MET A 199 -3.67 36.77 -3.36
C MET A 199 -2.86 37.83 -4.09
N ASN A 200 -2.17 38.70 -3.35
CA ASN A 200 -1.25 39.65 -3.96
C ASN A 200 -0.08 38.89 -4.58
N CYS A 201 0.37 39.37 -5.74
CA CYS A 201 1.55 38.83 -6.43
C CYS A 201 2.77 39.71 -6.14
N HIS A 202 3.97 39.15 -6.26
CA HIS A 202 5.19 39.95 -6.30
C HIS A 202 5.19 40.88 -7.53
N ASN A 203 5.67 42.12 -7.34
CA ASN A 203 5.91 43.03 -8.46
C ASN A 203 7.20 42.63 -9.18
N GLY A 204 7.17 42.66 -10.52
CA GLY A 204 8.33 42.41 -11.37
C GLY A 204 8.02 41.50 -12.54
N SER A 205 8.82 41.62 -13.60
CA SER A 205 8.76 40.70 -14.74
C SER A 205 9.29 39.32 -14.32
N ARG A 206 8.62 38.26 -14.78
CA ARG A 206 9.03 36.87 -14.57
C ARG A 206 8.90 36.09 -15.87
N SER A 207 9.88 35.22 -16.11
CA SER A 207 9.89 34.30 -17.26
C SER A 207 9.21 32.97 -16.95
N SER A 208 9.00 32.63 -15.68
CA SER A 208 8.35 31.40 -15.24
C SER A 208 7.53 31.58 -13.95
N ILE A 209 6.55 30.69 -13.79
CA ILE A 209 5.74 30.53 -12.57
C ILE A 209 5.90 29.09 -12.12
N THR A 210 6.24 28.88 -10.86
CA THR A 210 6.46 27.56 -10.28
C THR A 210 5.35 27.22 -9.31
N ILE A 211 4.56 26.19 -9.65
CA ILE A 211 3.55 25.60 -8.76
C ILE A 211 4.12 24.31 -8.18
N SER A 212 4.12 24.20 -6.86
CA SER A 212 4.55 23.00 -6.14
C SER A 212 3.44 22.54 -5.20
N ILE A 213 3.18 21.23 -5.19
CA ILE A 213 2.15 20.64 -4.33
C ILE A 213 2.85 19.82 -3.25
N TYR A 214 2.47 20.08 -2.01
CA TYR A 214 2.98 19.42 -0.80
C TYR A 214 1.87 18.63 -0.12
N ASN A 215 2.24 17.58 0.61
CA ASN A 215 1.32 16.84 1.45
C ASN A 215 1.20 17.48 2.86
N GLN A 216 0.37 16.89 3.72
CA GLN A 216 0.16 17.35 5.09
C GLN A 216 1.41 17.31 5.99
N ASN A 217 2.45 16.59 5.58
CA ASN A 217 3.73 16.49 6.30
C ASN A 217 4.81 17.38 5.68
N ASP A 218 4.42 18.36 4.86
CA ASP A 218 5.33 19.28 4.14
C ASP A 218 6.31 18.58 3.20
N GLN A 219 5.93 17.42 2.66
CA GLN A 219 6.72 16.70 1.68
C GLN A 219 6.16 16.94 0.28
N LYS A 220 7.05 17.23 -0.67
CA LYS A 220 6.65 17.45 -2.07
C LYS A 220 5.98 16.20 -2.63
N VAL A 221 4.79 16.38 -3.19
CA VAL A 221 4.02 15.30 -3.82
C VAL A 221 4.59 15.03 -5.20
N LYS A 222 4.91 13.75 -5.45
CA LYS A 222 5.32 13.28 -6.77
C LYS A 222 4.11 12.67 -7.48
N PHE A 223 3.58 13.38 -8.47
CA PHE A 223 2.56 12.82 -9.37
C PHE A 223 3.20 11.75 -10.25
N ARG A 224 2.58 10.57 -10.30
CA ARG A 224 2.96 9.47 -11.21
C ARG A 224 2.07 9.40 -12.44
N ASP A 225 0.99 10.17 -12.46
CA ASP A 225 0.09 10.29 -13.61
C ASP A 225 0.71 11.23 -14.67
N ILE A 226 0.46 10.92 -15.93
CA ILE A 226 0.89 11.70 -17.10
C ILE A 226 -0.06 12.86 -17.40
N SER A 227 -1.29 12.84 -16.87
CA SER A 227 -2.31 13.85 -17.15
C SER A 227 -2.57 14.73 -15.94
N VAL A 228 -2.21 16.01 -16.03
CA VAL A 228 -2.50 17.04 -15.01
C VAL A 228 -2.99 18.31 -15.71
N SER A 229 -4.12 18.86 -15.23
CA SER A 229 -4.66 20.14 -15.69
C SER A 229 -4.77 21.11 -14.52
N ILE A 230 -4.13 22.27 -14.65
CA ILE A 230 -4.13 23.33 -13.64
C ILE A 230 -4.55 24.62 -14.32
N MET A 231 -5.62 25.25 -13.83
CA MET A 231 -6.08 26.56 -14.28
C MET A 231 -5.72 27.62 -13.23
N LEU A 232 -4.78 28.49 -13.56
CA LEU A 232 -4.40 29.64 -12.74
C LEU A 232 -5.12 30.89 -13.24
N LEU A 233 -5.77 31.63 -12.34
CA LEU A 233 -6.47 32.87 -12.66
C LEU A 233 -5.63 34.07 -12.21
N LEU A 234 -5.41 35.02 -13.12
CA LEU A 234 -4.70 36.28 -12.87
C LEU A 234 -5.65 37.43 -13.16
N ARG A 235 -5.65 38.46 -12.30
CA ARG A 235 -6.44 39.68 -12.53
C ARG A 235 -5.62 40.93 -12.20
N PRO A 236 -5.86 42.05 -12.90
CA PRO A 236 -5.32 43.35 -12.50
C PRO A 236 -5.83 43.72 -11.11
N LYS A 237 -4.94 44.29 -10.29
CA LYS A 237 -5.34 44.92 -9.04
C LYS A 237 -6.06 46.23 -9.39
N LYS A 238 -7.31 46.36 -8.96
CA LYS A 238 -8.03 47.64 -9.01
C LYS A 238 -7.48 48.56 -7.92
#